data_AF-X1HS03-F1
#
_entry.id   AF-X1HS03-F1
#
_cell.length_a   1.000
_cell.length_b   1.000
_cell.length_c   1.000
_cell.angle_alpha   90.00
_cell.angle_beta   90.00
_cell.angle_gamma   90.00
#
_symmetry.space_group_name_H-M   'P 1'
#
loop_
_entity.id
_entity.type
_entity.pdbx_description
1 polymer ?
#
loop_
_entity_poly.entity_id
_entity_poly.type
_entity_poly.pdbx_seq_one_letter_code
_entity_poly.pdbx_strand_id
1 'polypeptide(L)'
;YKYIAITDHSQSLKFAGGLIEERLKEQIELIQKLNQELKDFTILSGIEVDIKSDGSLDFSDEILSKLDVVIAAIHSGFKQDINISDSFFFTS
;
A
#
# COMPACT_ATOMS: atom_id res chain seq x y z
N TYR A 1 -1.79 -6.87 -20.94
CA TYR A 1 -2.10 -6.99 -19.50
C TYR A 1 -3.61 -6.90 -19.30
N LYS A 2 -4.13 -7.52 -18.24
CA LYS A 2 -5.56 -7.50 -17.89
C LYS A 2 -5.88 -6.62 -16.68
N TYR A 3 -4.85 -6.24 -15.94
CA TYR A 3 -4.97 -5.39 -14.77
C TYR A 3 -3.72 -4.54 -14.56
N ILE A 4 -3.85 -3.53 -13.72
CA ILE A 4 -2.76 -2.75 -13.12
C ILE A 4 -3.06 -2.57 -11.64
N ALA A 5 -2.06 -2.63 -10.78
CA ALA A 5 -2.19 -2.24 -9.38
C ALA A 5 -1.62 -0.84 -9.19
N ILE A 6 -2.36 0.02 -8.48
CA ILE A 6 -1.86 1.32 -8.02
C ILE A 6 -1.45 1.14 -6.57
N THR A 7 -0.15 1.28 -6.29
CA THR A 7 0.45 1.02 -4.98
C THR A 7 1.29 2.22 -4.56
N ASP A 8 0.61 3.33 -4.25
CA ASP A 8 1.28 4.50 -3.71
C ASP A 8 1.86 4.22 -2.30
N HIS A 9 2.82 5.03 -1.88
CA HIS A 9 3.56 4.82 -0.64
C HIS A 9 2.82 5.36 0.60
N SER A 10 2.87 4.62 1.71
CA SER A 10 2.33 5.05 3.01
C SER A 10 3.21 6.10 3.69
N GLN A 11 2.71 6.63 4.80
CA GLN A 11 3.17 7.88 5.37
C GLN A 11 4.36 7.78 6.34
N SER A 12 5.52 7.31 5.90
CA SER A 12 6.74 7.35 6.72
C SER A 12 7.57 8.61 6.54
N LEU A 13 7.41 9.30 5.40
CA LEU A 13 8.04 10.60 5.16
C LEU A 13 7.02 11.73 5.35
N LYS A 14 6.87 12.18 6.61
CA LYS A 14 6.14 13.41 6.98
C LYS A 14 6.54 14.66 6.15
N PHE A 15 7.67 14.60 5.43
CA PHE A 15 8.19 15.65 4.57
C PHE A 15 8.06 15.38 3.06
N ALA A 16 7.62 14.19 2.61
CA ALA A 16 7.61 13.81 1.18
C ALA A 16 6.22 13.63 0.55
N GLY A 17 5.13 13.91 1.27
CA GLY A 17 3.79 13.92 0.66
C GLY A 17 3.16 12.53 0.43
N GLY A 18 3.55 11.51 1.21
CA GLY A 18 2.90 10.20 1.22
C GLY A 18 1.39 10.29 1.54
N LEU A 19 0.64 9.26 1.15
CA LEU A 19 -0.81 9.23 1.36
C LEU A 19 -1.13 9.17 2.86
N ILE A 20 -2.03 10.05 3.31
CA ILE A 20 -2.77 9.87 4.57
C ILE A 20 -3.93 8.90 4.33
N GLU A 21 -4.47 8.33 5.41
CA GLU A 21 -5.59 7.39 5.36
C GLU A 21 -6.80 7.96 4.59
N GLU A 22 -7.09 9.25 4.76
CA GLU A 22 -8.19 9.92 4.06
C GLU A 22 -7.99 9.91 2.54
N ARG A 23 -6.77 10.19 2.06
CA ARG A 23 -6.47 10.19 0.63
C ARG A 23 -6.41 8.78 0.05
N LEU A 24 -6.01 7.79 0.84
CA LEU A 24 -6.10 6.39 0.45
C LEU A 24 -7.56 5.96 0.23
N LYS A 25 -8.47 6.37 1.13
CA LYS A 25 -9.92 6.14 0.97
C LYS A 25 -10.45 6.79 -0.32
N GLU A 26 -10.09 8.04 -0.58
CA GLU A 26 -10.45 8.74 -1.82
C GLU A 26 -9.94 7.99 -3.07
N GLN A 27 -8.71 7.46 -3.03
CA GLN A 27 -8.16 6.68 -4.12
C GLN A 27 -8.91 5.36 -4.35
N ILE A 28 -9.25 4.63 -3.27
CA ILE A 28 -10.06 3.41 -3.35
C ILE A 28 -11.40 3.69 -4.01
N GLU A 29 -12.11 4.74 -3.59
CA GLU A 29 -13.40 5.13 -4.16
C GLU A 29 -13.29 5.49 -5.66
N LEU A 30 -12.23 6.21 -6.03
CA LEU A 30 -11.97 6.56 -7.43
C LEU A 30 -11.69 5.31 -8.28
N ILE A 31 -10.87 4.39 -7.79
CA ILE A 31 -10.57 3.12 -8.46
C ILE A 31 -11.86 2.30 -8.64
N GLN A 32 -12.69 2.20 -7.61
CA GLN A 32 -13.97 1.51 -7.69
C GLN A 32 -14.88 2.12 -8.76
N LYS A 33 -14.97 3.45 -8.81
CA LYS A 33 -15.76 4.15 -9.83
C LYS A 33 -15.22 3.89 -11.24
N LEU A 34 -13.91 3.97 -11.45
CA LEU A 34 -13.29 3.71 -12.76
C LEU A 34 -13.51 2.26 -13.20
N ASN A 35 -13.41 1.30 -12.29
CA ASN A 35 -13.67 -0.12 -12.59
C ASN A 35 -15.12 -0.38 -13.02
N GLN A 36 -16.09 0.46 -12.66
CA GLN A 36 -17.47 0.36 -13.17
C GLN A 36 -17.59 0.77 -14.65
N GLU A 37 -16.67 1.60 -15.14
CA GLU A 37 -16.66 2.12 -16.51
C GLU A 37 -15.79 1.25 -17.45
N LEU A 38 -14.80 0.57 -16.90
CA LEU A 38 -13.90 -0.34 -17.63
C LEU A 38 -14.54 -1.72 -17.83
N LYS A 39 -14.39 -2.31 -19.03
CA LYS A 39 -15.02 -3.61 -19.37
C LYS A 39 -14.05 -4.79 -19.40
N ASP A 40 -12.84 -4.59 -19.91
CA ASP A 40 -11.85 -5.66 -20.15
C ASP A 40 -10.52 -5.41 -19.42
N PHE A 41 -10.54 -4.50 -18.45
CA PHE A 41 -9.37 -4.07 -17.69
C PHE A 41 -9.76 -3.75 -16.26
N THR A 42 -8.92 -4.14 -15.30
CA THR A 42 -9.17 -3.93 -13.87
C THR A 42 -8.04 -3.13 -13.24
N ILE A 43 -8.39 -2.10 -12.47
CA ILE A 43 -7.45 -1.39 -11.62
C ILE A 43 -7.57 -1.98 -10.21
N LEU A 44 -6.49 -2.54 -9.68
CA LEU A 44 -6.42 -3.05 -8.32
C LEU A 44 -6.03 -1.90 -7.39
N SER A 45 -6.80 -1.72 -6.32
CA SER A 45 -6.48 -0.82 -5.23
C SER A 45 -5.36 -1.42 -4.38
N GLY A 46 -4.29 -0.67 -4.15
CA GLY A 46 -3.21 -1.15 -3.32
C GLY A 46 -2.39 -0.05 -2.66
N ILE A 47 -1.45 -0.48 -1.83
CA ILE A 47 -0.54 0.42 -1.11
C ILE A 47 0.81 -0.28 -0.93
N GLU A 48 1.89 0.47 -1.04
CA GLU A 48 3.18 0.12 -0.45
C GLU A 48 3.21 0.70 0.97
N VAL A 49 3.08 -0.15 1.97
CA VAL A 49 3.01 0.24 3.39
C VAL A 49 4.32 -0.02 4.11
N ASP A 50 4.78 0.97 4.86
CA ASP A 50 6.00 0.85 5.65
C ASP A 50 5.80 -0.02 6.87
N ILE A 51 6.79 -0.86 7.10
CA ILE A 51 7.03 -1.56 8.35
C ILE A 51 7.89 -0.66 9.24
N LYS A 52 7.33 -0.23 10.37
CA LYS A 52 8.02 0.56 11.39
C LYS A 52 9.06 -0.28 12.12
N SER A 53 9.96 0.37 12.86
CA SER A 53 11.04 -0.30 13.61
C SER A 53 10.56 -1.27 14.69
N ASP A 54 9.31 -1.14 15.15
CA ASP A 54 8.67 -2.07 16.10
C ASP A 54 7.92 -3.23 15.39
N GLY A 55 7.99 -3.29 14.06
CA GLY A 55 7.30 -4.28 13.23
C GLY A 55 5.84 -3.95 12.92
N SER A 56 5.29 -2.86 13.45
CA SER A 56 3.93 -2.42 13.12
C SER A 56 3.87 -1.72 11.75
N LEU A 57 2.69 -1.68 11.14
CA LEU A 57 2.47 -1.02 9.85
C LEU A 57 2.07 0.45 10.03
N ASP A 58 2.29 1.25 8.99
CA ASP A 58 1.88 2.66 8.94
C ASP A 58 0.37 2.88 9.00
N PHE A 59 -0.41 1.89 8.56
CA PHE A 59 -1.88 1.93 8.55
C PHE A 59 -2.49 0.83 9.42
N SER A 60 -3.75 1.04 9.82
CA SER A 60 -4.53 0.07 10.58
C SER A 60 -4.97 -1.11 9.72
N ASP A 61 -5.14 -2.28 10.33
CA ASP A 61 -5.66 -3.47 9.65
C ASP A 61 -7.03 -3.22 9.00
N GLU A 62 -7.85 -2.34 9.58
CA GLU A 62 -9.18 -2.00 9.05
C GLU A 62 -9.12 -1.34 7.67
N ILE A 63 -8.17 -0.41 7.45
CA ILE A 63 -8.03 0.20 6.12
C ILE A 63 -7.28 -0.72 5.16
N LEU A 64 -6.28 -1.46 5.65
CA LEU A 64 -5.53 -2.41 4.82
C LEU A 64 -6.42 -3.54 4.29
N SER A 65 -7.41 -4.00 5.06
CA SER A 65 -8.36 -5.03 4.62
C SER A 65 -9.31 -4.58 3.50
N LYS A 66 -9.33 -3.29 3.14
CA LYS A 66 -10.17 -2.72 2.07
C LYS A 66 -9.45 -2.68 0.72
N LEU A 67 -8.16 -3.02 0.68
CA LEU A 67 -7.33 -3.01 -0.53
C LEU A 67 -7.26 -4.39 -1.16
N ASP A 68 -7.06 -4.42 -2.48
CA ASP A 68 -6.84 -5.67 -3.23
C ASP A 68 -5.41 -6.20 -3.05
N VAL A 69 -4.44 -5.29 -2.90
CA VAL A 69 -3.00 -5.63 -2.78
C VAL A 69 -2.33 -4.76 -1.72
N VAL A 70 -1.66 -5.39 -0.76
CA VAL A 70 -0.81 -4.70 0.23
C VAL A 70 0.62 -5.20 0.07
N ILE A 71 1.54 -4.27 -0.18
CA ILE A 71 2.98 -4.54 -0.24
C ILE A 71 3.60 -3.96 1.03
N ALA A 72 4.11 -4.80 1.92
CA ALA A 72 4.80 -4.32 3.10
C ALA A 72 6.31 -4.23 2.83
N ALA A 73 6.93 -3.09 3.13
CA ALA A 73 8.35 -2.85 2.89
C ALA A 73 9.00 -2.07 4.03
N ILE A 74 10.32 -2.23 4.17
CA ILE A 74 11.15 -1.50 5.15
C ILE A 74 11.90 -0.42 4.39
N HIS A 75 11.72 0.85 4.75
CA HIS A 75 12.40 1.98 4.10
C HIS A 75 13.42 2.68 5.00
N SER A 76 13.48 2.29 6.27
CA SER A 76 14.43 2.84 7.27
C SER A 76 14.90 1.74 8.22
N GLY A 77 16.06 1.93 8.87
CA GLY A 77 16.61 0.93 9.81
C GLY A 77 17.65 -0.05 9.22
N PHE A 78 18.02 0.10 7.94
CA PHE A 78 19.07 -0.70 7.27
C PHE A 78 20.49 -0.62 7.90
N LYS A 79 20.69 0.21 8.94
CA LYS A 79 21.93 0.34 9.70
C LYS A 79 21.89 -0.29 11.10
N GLN A 80 20.79 -0.92 11.50
CA GLN A 80 20.81 -1.88 12.61
C GLN A 80 21.36 -3.20 12.07
N ASP A 81 22.27 -3.84 12.80
CA ASP A 81 22.95 -5.08 12.39
C ASP A 81 21.93 -6.16 11.96
N ILE A 82 21.75 -6.26 10.64
CA ILE A 82 21.30 -7.32 9.70
C ILE A 82 20.72 -8.58 10.39
N ASN A 83 19.51 -9.06 10.05
CA ASN A 83 19.32 -9.92 8.85
C ASN A 83 17.84 -10.19 8.49
N ILE A 84 17.17 -9.39 7.65
CA ILE A 84 16.06 -9.86 6.79
C ILE A 84 16.06 -9.00 5.51
N SER A 85 16.33 -9.61 4.36
CA SER A 85 16.02 -9.05 3.06
C SER A 85 14.88 -9.87 2.48
N ASP A 86 13.63 -9.44 2.63
CA ASP A 86 12.52 -10.05 1.90
C ASP A 86 11.35 -9.06 1.81
N SER A 87 10.94 -8.78 0.58
CA SER A 87 9.64 -8.18 0.27
C SER A 87 8.60 -9.28 0.34
N PHE A 88 7.68 -9.21 1.30
CA PHE A 88 6.61 -10.20 1.46
C PHE A 88 5.35 -9.74 0.75
N PHE A 89 4.88 -10.55 -0.21
CA PHE A 89 3.56 -10.39 -0.80
C PHE A 89 2.54 -11.11 0.10
N PHE A 90 1.63 -10.37 0.72
CA PHE A 90 0.48 -10.94 1.40
C PHE A 90 -0.71 -10.95 0.45
N THR A 91 -1.23 -12.13 0.14
CA THR A 91 -2.53 -12.30 -0.53
C THR A 91 -3.49 -12.92 0.49
N SER A 92 -4.66 -12.32 0.67
CA SER A 92 -5.78 -12.87 1.47
C SER A 92 -6.50 -14.01 0.75
#